data_AF-X1DP65-F1
#
_entry.id   AF-X1DP65-F1
#
_cell.length_a   1.000
_cell.length_b   1.000
_cell.length_c   1.000
_cell.angle_alpha   90.00
_cell.angle_beta   90.00
_cell.angle_gamma   90.00
#
_symmetry.space_group_name_H-M   'P 1'
#
loop_
_entity.id
_entity.type
_entity.pdbx_description
1 polymer ?
#
loop_
_entity_poly.entity_id
_entity_poly.type
_entity_poly.pdbx_seq_one_letter_code
_entity_poly.pdbx_strand_id
1 'polypeptide(L)'
;SEDEDNISINPEDFREMSKQSKFALEWHIYGLDYGVPIEIDSWLKKGHPVLVNVSRTIVKEACEIYRNLKIIFIEVPFEITLKRLKTRARESGKRLEERIERAKKNQKFPDADFIVDNSEKLENAINQFLNYLVSVVRGKEIF
;
A
#
# COMPACT_ATOMS: atom_id res chain seq x y z
N SER A 1 -7.34 6.04 6.61
CA SER A 1 -7.73 5.88 8.04
C SER A 1 -7.28 7.11 8.79
N GLU A 2 -7.67 7.32 10.05
CA GLU A 2 -7.09 8.43 10.87
C GLU A 2 -5.56 8.32 11.00
N ASP A 3 -5.02 7.11 10.82
CA ASP A 3 -3.59 6.80 10.89
C ASP A 3 -2.80 7.12 9.60
N GLU A 4 -3.46 7.56 8.52
CA GLU A 4 -2.83 7.85 7.21
C GLU A 4 -3.41 9.14 6.63
N ASP A 5 -2.56 10.01 6.06
CA ASP A 5 -3.03 11.17 5.32
C ASP A 5 -3.87 10.72 4.12
N ASN A 6 -5.17 11.00 4.17
CA ASN A 6 -6.11 10.70 3.10
C ASN A 6 -7.16 11.80 3.00
N ILE A 7 -7.69 11.97 1.79
CA ILE A 7 -8.81 12.87 1.54
C ILE A 7 -10.02 11.98 1.30
N SER A 8 -10.98 12.02 2.23
CA SER A 8 -12.25 11.30 2.09
C SER A 8 -13.21 12.13 1.22
N ILE A 9 -13.65 11.55 0.11
CA ILE A 9 -14.65 12.13 -0.80
C ILE A 9 -15.86 11.21 -0.90
N ASN A 10 -17.00 11.74 -1.35
CA ASN A 10 -18.17 10.90 -1.58
C ASN A 10 -18.00 10.04 -2.86
N PRO A 11 -18.78 8.95 -3.00
CA PRO A 11 -18.67 8.06 -4.16
C PRO A 11 -19.00 8.74 -5.51
N GLU A 12 -19.90 9.72 -5.53
CA GLU A 12 -20.27 10.47 -6.73
C GLU A 12 -19.07 11.26 -7.27
N ASP A 13 -18.39 12.01 -6.40
CA ASP A 13 -17.20 12.80 -6.71
C ASP A 13 -16.05 11.89 -7.15
N PHE A 14 -15.84 10.75 -6.48
CA PHE A 14 -14.82 9.79 -6.88
C PHE A 14 -15.05 9.31 -8.32
N ARG A 15 -16.29 8.95 -8.66
CA ARG A 15 -16.64 8.51 -10.02
C ARG A 15 -16.44 9.62 -11.05
N GLU A 16 -16.75 10.87 -10.71
CA GLU A 16 -16.51 12.00 -11.61
C GLU A 16 -15.01 12.25 -11.81
N MET A 17 -14.22 12.23 -10.73
CA MET A 17 -12.76 12.32 -10.78
C MET A 17 -12.12 11.21 -11.62
N SER A 18 -12.59 9.96 -11.47
CA SER A 18 -12.13 8.81 -12.27
C SER A 18 -12.41 9.01 -13.75
N LYS A 19 -13.63 9.45 -14.12
CA LYS A 19 -13.99 9.79 -15.52
C LYS A 19 -13.14 10.90 -16.12
N GLN A 20 -12.63 11.80 -15.28
CA GLN A 20 -11.74 12.89 -15.67
C GLN A 20 -10.25 12.52 -15.59
N SER A 21 -9.92 11.23 -15.37
CA SER A 21 -8.55 10.72 -15.24
C SER A 21 -7.73 11.46 -14.17
N LYS A 22 -8.36 11.78 -13.03
CA LYS A 22 -7.70 12.46 -11.90
C LYS A 22 -6.86 11.55 -11.01
N PHE A 23 -6.88 10.24 -11.25
CA PHE A 23 -6.11 9.28 -10.49
C PHE A 23 -4.99 8.68 -11.36
N ALA A 24 -3.80 8.60 -10.78
CA ALA A 24 -2.67 7.86 -11.31
C ALA A 24 -2.85 6.34 -11.12
N LEU A 25 -3.44 5.95 -9.99
CA LEU A 25 -3.80 4.58 -9.65
C LEU A 25 -5.17 4.61 -8.99
N GLU A 26 -6.05 3.68 -9.32
CA GLU A 26 -7.35 3.53 -8.66
C GLU A 26 -7.67 2.06 -8.42
N TRP A 27 -8.26 1.73 -7.27
CA TRP A 27 -8.69 0.36 -6.98
C TRP A 27 -9.89 0.33 -6.04
N HIS A 28 -10.69 -0.73 -6.17
CA HIS A 28 -11.82 -0.99 -5.28
C HIS A 28 -11.51 -2.12 -4.30
N ILE A 29 -11.76 -1.90 -3.00
CA ILE A 29 -11.64 -2.96 -2.00
C ILE A 29 -12.50 -2.70 -0.76
N TYR A 30 -13.12 -3.77 -0.24
CA TYR A 30 -13.99 -3.71 0.94
C TYR A 30 -15.13 -2.69 0.82
N GLY A 31 -15.69 -2.52 -0.39
CA GLY A 31 -16.79 -1.58 -0.65
C GLY A 31 -16.36 -0.12 -0.74
N LEU A 32 -15.07 0.15 -0.81
CA LEU A 32 -14.50 1.49 -0.89
C LEU A 32 -13.62 1.62 -2.13
N ASP A 33 -13.71 2.78 -2.78
CA ASP A 33 -12.84 3.19 -3.85
C ASP A 33 -11.65 3.98 -3.29
N TYR A 34 -10.46 3.67 -3.79
CA TYR A 34 -9.21 4.32 -3.42
C TYR A 34 -8.54 4.84 -4.67
N GLY A 35 -7.93 6.00 -4.58
CA GLY A 35 -7.22 6.64 -5.68
C GLY A 35 -5.95 7.30 -5.19
N VAL A 36 -4.86 7.12 -5.93
CA VAL A 36 -3.67 7.96 -5.81
C VAL A 36 -3.82 9.11 -6.81
N PRO A 37 -3.80 10.38 -6.40
CA PRO A 37 -3.99 11.51 -7.29
C PRO A 37 -2.93 11.59 -8.40
N ILE A 38 -3.33 12.01 -9.60
CA ILE A 38 -2.45 12.10 -10.79
C ILE A 38 -1.26 13.05 -10.59
N GLU A 39 -1.33 13.96 -9.61
CA GLU A 39 -0.29 14.91 -9.25
C GLU A 39 1.05 14.24 -8.91
N ILE A 40 1.04 12.97 -8.48
CA ILE A 40 2.27 12.21 -8.23
C ILE A 40 3.16 12.12 -9.47
N ASP A 41 2.59 12.11 -10.68
CA ASP A 41 3.34 12.07 -11.92
C ASP A 41 4.19 13.33 -12.10
N SER A 42 3.68 14.49 -11.65
CA SER A 42 4.44 15.74 -11.65
C SER A 42 5.60 15.68 -10.67
N TRP A 43 5.37 15.10 -9.48
CA TRP A 43 6.42 14.95 -8.47
C TRP A 43 7.53 13.99 -8.94
N LEU A 44 7.15 12.86 -9.52
CA LEU A 44 8.07 11.89 -10.10
C LEU A 44 8.89 12.50 -11.24
N LYS A 45 8.28 13.29 -12.13
CA LYS A 45 8.98 14.01 -13.21
C LYS A 45 10.00 15.03 -12.68
N LYS A 46 9.77 15.60 -11.49
CA LYS A 46 10.70 16.51 -10.80
C LYS A 46 11.77 15.78 -9.99
N GLY A 47 11.80 14.44 -10.06
CA GLY A 47 12.77 13.61 -9.33
C GLY A 47 12.41 13.37 -7.86
N HIS A 48 11.23 13.81 -7.39
CA HIS A 48 10.81 13.54 -6.02
C HIS A 48 10.41 12.06 -5.87
N PRO A 49 10.88 11.36 -4.82
CA PRO A 49 10.37 10.03 -4.50
C PRO A 49 8.93 10.14 -3.99
N VAL A 50 8.10 9.17 -4.37
CA VAL A 50 6.72 9.03 -3.90
C VAL A 50 6.59 7.67 -3.23
N LEU A 51 6.07 7.64 -2.01
CA LEU A 51 5.79 6.44 -1.25
C LEU A 51 4.27 6.35 -1.05
N VAL A 52 3.67 5.24 -1.45
CA VAL A 52 2.23 4.99 -1.31
C VAL A 52 1.98 3.65 -0.64
N ASN A 53 1.03 3.61 0.28
CA ASN A 53 0.47 2.36 0.79
C ASN A 53 -0.70 1.95 -0.11
N VAL A 54 -0.65 0.74 -0.68
CA VAL A 54 -1.62 0.30 -1.69
C VAL A 54 -2.10 -1.13 -1.43
N SER A 55 -3.23 -1.48 -2.04
CA SER A 55 -3.66 -2.88 -2.12
C SER A 55 -2.75 -3.67 -3.06
N ARG A 56 -2.45 -4.93 -2.72
CA ARG A 56 -1.75 -5.86 -3.62
C ARG A 56 -2.43 -6.03 -4.99
N THR A 57 -3.73 -5.77 -5.07
CA THR A 57 -4.51 -5.89 -6.32
C THR A 57 -4.10 -4.88 -7.38
N ILE A 58 -3.58 -3.70 -6.99
CA ILE A 58 -3.18 -2.66 -7.95
C ILE A 58 -1.69 -2.74 -8.34
N VAL A 59 -0.91 -3.59 -7.67
CA VAL A 59 0.56 -3.63 -7.85
C VAL A 59 0.95 -3.98 -9.29
N LYS A 60 0.26 -4.94 -9.91
CA LYS A 60 0.57 -5.34 -11.29
C LYS A 60 0.37 -4.17 -12.27
N GLU A 61 -0.76 -3.48 -12.17
CA GLU A 61 -1.06 -2.30 -12.99
C GLU A 61 -0.07 -1.17 -12.71
N ALA A 62 0.28 -0.93 -11.45
CA ALA A 62 1.28 0.06 -11.09
C ALA A 62 2.66 -0.23 -11.71
N CYS A 63 3.07 -1.50 -11.83
CA CYS A 63 4.30 -1.89 -12.52
C CYS A 63 4.24 -1.64 -14.04
N GLU A 64 3.06 -1.70 -14.66
CA GLU A 64 2.87 -1.40 -16.08
C GLU A 64 2.98 0.12 -16.34
N ILE A 65 2.52 0.93 -15.38
CA ILE A 65 2.55 2.40 -15.46
C ILE A 65 3.94 2.97 -15.10
N TYR A 66 4.57 2.45 -14.04
CA TYR A 66 5.80 3.01 -13.45
C TYR A 66 6.99 2.05 -13.55
N ARG A 67 7.92 2.33 -14.47
CA ARG A 67 9.11 1.48 -14.69
C ARG A 67 10.09 1.43 -13.51
N ASN A 68 10.21 2.52 -12.75
CA ASN A 68 11.15 2.65 -11.62
C ASN A 68 10.48 2.41 -10.25
N LEU A 69 9.37 1.67 -10.23
CA LEU A 69 8.64 1.34 -9.02
C LEU A 69 9.42 0.31 -8.19
N LYS A 70 9.36 0.45 -6.85
CA LYS A 70 9.89 -0.52 -5.89
C LYS A 70 8.78 -1.01 -4.98
N ILE A 71 8.66 -2.34 -4.86
CA ILE A 71 7.64 -3.01 -4.06
C ILE A 71 8.25 -3.39 -2.71
N ILE A 72 7.75 -2.77 -1.65
CA ILE A 72 8.09 -3.13 -0.27
C ILE A 72 6.93 -3.91 0.33
N PHE A 73 7.17 -5.17 0.67
CA PHE A 73 6.18 -6.05 1.28
C PHE A 73 6.40 -6.14 2.80
N ILE A 74 5.37 -5.78 3.57
CA ILE A 74 5.39 -5.98 5.03
C ILE A 74 4.89 -7.40 5.32
N GLU A 75 5.81 -8.27 5.71
CA GLU A 75 5.51 -9.66 6.07
C GLU A 75 5.23 -9.77 7.57
N VAL A 76 4.13 -10.44 7.90
CA VAL A 76 3.74 -10.74 9.28
C VAL A 76 3.13 -12.14 9.28
N PRO A 77 3.63 -13.08 10.11
CA PRO A 77 3.03 -14.39 10.28
C PRO A 77 1.53 -14.33 10.50
N PHE A 78 0.79 -15.27 9.92
CA PHE A 78 -0.66 -15.27 9.93
C PHE A 78 -1.21 -15.27 11.37
N GLU A 79 -0.58 -16.01 12.28
CA GLU A 79 -0.96 -16.14 13.68
C GLU A 79 -0.91 -14.78 14.40
N ILE A 80 0.12 -13.99 14.11
CA ILE A 80 0.28 -12.63 14.63
C ILE A 80 -0.76 -11.70 14.02
N THR A 81 -1.00 -11.79 12.71
CA THR A 81 -2.04 -11.03 12.01
C THR A 81 -3.42 -11.30 12.59
N LEU A 82 -3.76 -12.57 12.82
CA LEU A 82 -5.02 -13.01 13.41
C LEU A 82 -5.19 -12.46 14.84
N LYS A 83 -4.13 -12.52 15.66
CA LYS A 83 -4.14 -11.94 17.01
C LYS A 83 -4.38 -10.43 16.98
N ARG A 84 -3.71 -9.70 16.09
CA ARG A 84 -3.87 -8.25 15.91
C ARG A 84 -5.28 -7.89 15.43
N LEU A 85 -5.84 -8.63 14.47
CA LEU A 85 -7.22 -8.42 13.99
C LEU A 85 -8.25 -8.60 15.12
N LYS A 86 -8.13 -9.66 15.91
CA LYS A 86 -9.03 -9.91 17.06
C LYS A 86 -8.92 -8.82 18.13
N THR A 87 -7.70 -8.36 18.41
CA THR A 87 -7.44 -7.35 19.46
C THR A 87 -8.02 -5.98 19.10
N ARG A 88 -8.04 -5.62 17.82
CA ARG A 88 -8.54 -4.31 17.38
C ARG A 88 -10.04 -4.14 17.64
N ALA A 89 -10.83 -5.21 17.70
CA ALA A 89 -12.27 -5.19 17.97
C ALA A 89 -13.11 -4.19 17.12
N ARG A 90 -12.55 -3.66 16.02
CA ARG A 90 -13.19 -2.67 15.14
C ARG A 90 -14.15 -3.30 14.13
N GLU A 91 -14.18 -4.64 14.02
CA GLU A 91 -14.91 -5.37 12.99
C GLU A 91 -15.54 -6.65 13.55
N SER A 92 -16.75 -6.97 13.12
CA SER A 92 -17.52 -8.16 13.52
C SER A 92 -18.17 -8.85 12.32
N GLY A 93 -18.48 -10.14 12.48
CA GLY A 93 -19.20 -10.93 11.47
C GLY A 93 -18.43 -11.09 10.15
N LYS A 94 -19.16 -11.02 9.02
CA LYS A 94 -18.65 -11.32 7.67
C LYS A 94 -17.39 -10.54 7.28
N ARG A 95 -17.29 -9.26 7.66
CA ARG A 95 -16.13 -8.41 7.34
C ARG A 95 -14.84 -8.92 7.99
N LEU A 96 -14.92 -9.45 9.20
CA LEU A 96 -13.77 -10.04 9.88
C LEU A 96 -13.33 -11.34 9.20
N GLU A 97 -14.29 -12.19 8.81
CA GLU A 97 -14.02 -13.44 8.07
C GLU A 97 -13.33 -13.17 6.73
N GLU A 98 -13.84 -12.22 5.95
CA GLU A 98 -13.23 -11.80 4.68
C GLU A 98 -11.80 -11.30 4.86
N ARG A 99 -11.54 -10.53 5.92
CA ARG A 99 -10.18 -10.05 6.24
C ARG A 99 -9.26 -11.17 6.68
N ILE A 100 -9.74 -12.13 7.46
CA ILE A 100 -8.97 -13.31 7.88
C ILE A 100 -8.60 -14.16 6.66
N GLU A 101 -9.56 -14.47 5.78
CA GLU A 101 -9.30 -15.25 4.58
C GLU A 101 -8.34 -14.54 3.62
N ARG A 102 -8.48 -13.22 3.45
CA ARG A 102 -7.52 -12.44 2.69
C ARG A 102 -6.13 -12.46 3.34
N ALA A 103 -6.03 -12.35 4.66
CA ALA A 103 -4.74 -12.41 5.35
C ALA A 103 -4.05 -13.76 5.13
N LYS A 104 -4.78 -14.88 5.21
CA LYS A 104 -4.25 -16.22 4.92
C LYS A 104 -3.72 -16.34 3.49
N LYS A 105 -4.47 -15.84 2.51
CA LYS A 105 -4.10 -15.96 1.09
C LYS A 105 -2.89 -15.12 0.70
N ASN A 106 -2.53 -14.11 1.49
CA ASN A 106 -1.51 -13.13 1.11
C ASN A 106 -0.37 -13.05 2.13
N GLN A 107 0.10 -14.22 2.59
CA GLN A 107 1.24 -14.32 3.49
C GLN A 107 2.59 -14.07 2.81
N LYS A 108 2.63 -14.19 1.48
CA LYS A 108 3.83 -14.00 0.67
C LYS A 108 3.52 -13.09 -0.51
N PHE A 109 4.55 -12.40 -0.98
CA PHE A 109 4.50 -11.61 -2.20
C PHE A 109 5.82 -11.80 -2.96
N PRO A 110 5.91 -12.82 -3.84
CA PRO A 110 7.16 -13.19 -4.52
C PRO A 110 7.79 -12.07 -5.35
N ASP A 111 6.97 -11.16 -5.88
CA ASP A 111 7.41 -10.06 -6.73
C ASP A 111 7.90 -8.83 -5.94
N ALA A 112 8.09 -8.95 -4.62
CA ALA A 112 8.58 -7.85 -3.79
C ALA A 112 10.09 -7.61 -4.01
N ASP A 113 10.47 -6.35 -4.22
CA ASP A 113 11.89 -5.95 -4.24
C ASP A 113 12.53 -6.02 -2.84
N PHE A 114 11.72 -5.83 -1.79
CA PHE A 114 12.18 -5.89 -0.40
C PHE A 114 11.08 -6.37 0.53
N ILE A 115 11.45 -7.22 1.49
CA ILE A 115 10.55 -7.74 2.52
C ILE A 115 10.96 -7.14 3.86
N VAL A 116 10.01 -6.52 4.53
CA VAL A 116 10.15 -6.07 5.92
C VAL A 116 9.48 -7.10 6.82
N ASP A 117 10.26 -7.72 7.70
CA ASP A 117 9.69 -8.60 8.73
C ASP A 117 9.14 -7.76 9.89
N ASN A 118 7.83 -7.87 10.13
CA ASN A 118 7.10 -7.23 11.22
C ASN A 118 6.48 -8.27 12.19
N SER A 119 7.18 -9.40 12.35
CA SER A 119 6.87 -10.44 13.34
C SER A 119 7.32 -10.10 14.76
N GLU A 120 8.41 -9.32 14.91
CA GLU A 120 9.00 -8.97 16.20
C GLU A 120 8.63 -7.55 16.68
N LYS A 121 9.61 -6.83 17.26
CA LYS A 121 9.48 -5.45 17.70
C LYS A 121 9.27 -4.54 16.50
N LEU A 122 8.32 -3.60 16.62
CA LEU A 122 8.01 -2.62 15.58
C LEU A 122 9.26 -1.83 15.12
N GLU A 123 10.17 -1.53 16.06
CA GLU A 123 11.42 -0.83 15.78
C GLU A 123 12.31 -1.57 14.77
N ASN A 124 12.36 -2.91 14.84
CA ASN A 124 13.12 -3.72 13.87
C ASN A 124 12.54 -3.57 12.45
N ALA A 125 11.21 -3.57 12.34
CA ALA A 125 10.52 -3.40 11.06
C ALA A 125 10.72 -1.98 10.49
N ILE A 126 10.63 -0.96 11.35
CA ILE A 126 10.90 0.44 10.98
C ILE A 126 12.33 0.60 10.48
N ASN A 127 13.32 0.05 11.20
CA ASN A 127 14.72 0.16 10.81
C ASN A 127 15.01 -0.55 9.48
N GLN A 128 14.46 -1.75 9.25
CA GLN A 128 14.54 -2.44 7.96
C GLN A 128 13.96 -1.59 6.83
N PHE A 129 12.75 -1.07 7.03
CA PHE A 129 12.05 -0.23 6.06
C PHE A 129 12.85 1.04 5.72
N LEU A 130 13.28 1.80 6.74
CA LEU A 130 14.00 3.06 6.55
C LEU A 130 15.36 2.84 5.88
N ASN A 131 16.10 1.80 6.28
CA ASN A 131 17.39 1.49 5.67
C ASN A 131 17.24 1.19 4.17
N TYR A 132 16.25 0.37 3.81
CA TYR A 132 15.97 0.09 2.40
C TYR A 132 15.51 1.34 1.65
N LEU A 133 14.55 2.08 2.19
CA LEU A 133 14.02 3.29 1.56
C LEU A 133 15.13 4.32 1.29
N VAL A 134 15.97 4.59 2.28
CA VAL A 134 17.11 5.51 2.13
C VAL A 134 18.10 5.01 1.09
N SER A 135 18.37 3.70 1.03
CA SER A 135 19.25 3.12 0.01
C SER A 135 18.70 3.30 -1.40
N VAL A 136 17.39 3.12 -1.59
CA VAL A 136 16.72 3.30 -2.89
C VAL A 136 16.73 4.77 -3.30
N VAL A 137 16.43 5.68 -2.37
CA VAL A 137 16.39 7.12 -2.65
C VAL A 137 17.79 7.67 -2.96
N ARG A 138 18.83 7.19 -2.26
CA ARG A 138 20.22 7.59 -2.51
C ARG A 138 20.84 6.91 -3.74
N GLY A 139 20.43 5.69 -4.06
CA GLY A 139 20.89 4.95 -5.23
C GLY A 139 20.34 5.49 -6.56
N LYS A 140 19.43 6.47 -6.54
CA LYS A 140 19.08 7.29 -7.70
C LYS A 140 20.22 8.28 -8.02
N GLU A 141 21.39 7.80 -8.41
CA GLU A 141 22.30 8.66 -9.17
C GLU A 141 21.64 8.96 -10.53
N ILE A 142 21.60 10.26 -10.82
CA ILE A 142 20.95 10.89 -11.96
C ILE A 142 21.64 10.43 -13.24
N PHE A 143 20.92 9.74 -14.12
CA PHE A 143 21.29 9.57 -15.53
C PHE A 143 20.22 10.21 -16.40
#